data_AF-A0A5E4KMA1-F1
#
_entry.id   AF-A0A5E4KMA1-F1
#
_cell.length_a   1.000
_cell.length_b   1.000
_cell.length_c   1.000
_cell.angle_alpha   90.00
_cell.angle_beta   90.00
_cell.angle_gamma   90.00
#
_symmetry.space_group_name_H-M   'P 1'
#
loop_
_entity.id
_entity.type
_entity.pdbx_description
1 polymer ?
#
loop_
_entity_poly.entity_id
_entity_poly.type
_entity_poly.pdbx_seq_one_letter_code
_entity_poly.pdbx_strand_id
1 'polypeptide(L)'
;MVYKKWGLEMQKLGVADIHTHTMYSGFASYSHLSFPDCVTTPGKSVRIAQKLGLDVLCITDHDTIKGAIEARKYDKQLVVIGEEISSESGEIIGLFLQEAVKPGLGAEETIEKIHEQDGITIAPHPFSEYCPSVGQMLNKLRLDGVEVFNALHRHGYSNAISCERCNGNAKLGGSDAHASYMIGNGYTIFSGDSQEELRAAIKKRQTSYGGREASLGDFIKYSMRVAFESSKILLNFNNVKCPMSARISRMSNSRKMLYLLGGIAYAFTPLSVAAALIGDRMIKNKGRRMWREQNLQSHLFKEMR
;
A
#
# COMPACT_ATOMS: atom_id res chain seq x y z
N MET A 1 29.20 10.38 -23.79
CA MET A 1 30.46 9.61 -23.64
C MET A 1 31.52 10.40 -22.84
N VAL A 2 31.11 11.03 -21.71
CA VAL A 2 31.96 11.94 -20.89
C VAL A 2 32.48 11.26 -19.61
N TYR A 3 31.95 10.08 -19.25
CA TYR A 3 32.02 9.53 -17.90
C TYR A 3 33.26 8.66 -17.60
N LYS A 4 34.04 8.25 -18.60
CA LYS A 4 35.24 7.42 -18.38
C LYS A 4 36.47 8.18 -17.88
N LYS A 5 36.44 9.52 -17.82
CA LYS A 5 37.61 10.34 -17.48
C LYS A 5 38.03 10.24 -16.00
N TRP A 6 37.16 9.74 -15.12
CA TRP A 6 37.37 9.74 -13.66
C TRP A 6 37.32 8.35 -12.99
N GLY A 7 37.20 7.25 -13.75
CA GLY A 7 37.13 5.89 -13.19
C GLY A 7 35.90 5.60 -12.31
N LEU A 8 34.90 6.49 -12.30
CA LEU A 8 33.66 6.32 -11.56
C LEU A 8 32.63 5.61 -12.44
N GLU A 9 32.38 4.34 -12.14
CA GLU A 9 31.21 3.64 -12.64
C GLU A 9 29.99 4.19 -11.87
N MET A 10 29.09 4.89 -12.57
CA MET A 10 27.83 5.29 -11.95
C MET A 10 27.02 4.02 -11.67
N GLN A 11 26.78 3.74 -10.39
CA GLN A 11 25.87 2.67 -10.00
C GLN A 11 24.50 2.90 -10.66
N LYS A 12 23.99 1.86 -11.33
CA LYS A 12 22.61 1.86 -11.82
C LYS A 12 21.68 2.05 -10.63
N LEU A 13 20.72 2.95 -10.74
CA LEU A 13 19.68 3.16 -9.73
C LEU A 13 18.40 2.50 -10.21
N GLY A 14 17.86 1.64 -9.37
CA GLY A 14 16.61 0.93 -9.58
C GLY A 14 15.46 1.62 -8.87
N VAL A 15 14.24 1.38 -9.36
CA VAL A 15 13.00 1.92 -8.80
C VAL A 15 12.05 0.78 -8.44
N ALA A 16 11.65 0.74 -7.17
CA ALA A 16 10.74 -0.25 -6.62
C ALA A 16 9.46 0.41 -6.09
N ASP A 17 8.30 -0.12 -6.44
CA ASP A 17 7.07 0.17 -5.70
C ASP A 17 6.86 -0.91 -4.64
N ILE A 18 7.08 -0.57 -3.37
CA ILE A 18 7.15 -1.53 -2.27
C ILE A 18 5.79 -1.88 -1.66
N HIS A 19 4.72 -1.19 -2.07
CA HIS A 19 3.41 -1.28 -1.44
C HIS A 19 2.30 -1.17 -2.48
N THR A 20 1.72 -2.29 -2.90
CA THR A 20 0.62 -2.31 -3.88
C THR A 20 -0.38 -3.43 -3.61
N HIS A 21 -1.64 -3.19 -3.97
CA HIS A 21 -2.74 -4.13 -3.75
C HIS A 21 -3.36 -4.60 -5.06
N THR A 22 -3.95 -5.78 -5.00
CA THR A 22 -4.71 -6.38 -6.09
C THR A 22 -6.09 -6.78 -5.59
N MET A 23 -6.90 -7.35 -6.47
CA MET A 23 -8.22 -7.87 -6.12
C MET A 23 -8.23 -9.01 -5.09
N TYR A 24 -7.06 -9.44 -4.62
CA TYR A 24 -6.90 -10.46 -3.59
C TYR A 24 -6.95 -9.90 -2.16
N SER A 25 -6.72 -8.60 -1.95
CA SER A 25 -6.93 -7.89 -0.67
C SER A 25 -8.36 -8.03 -0.09
N GLY A 26 -9.35 -8.40 -0.90
CA GLY A 26 -10.70 -8.66 -0.43
C GLY A 26 -11.55 -7.40 -0.30
N PHE A 27 -12.03 -7.10 0.90
CA PHE A 27 -13.02 -6.05 1.15
C PHE A 27 -12.56 -5.10 2.26
N ALA A 28 -12.58 -3.80 1.95
CA ALA A 28 -12.50 -2.75 2.94
C ALA A 28 -13.87 -2.53 3.59
N SER A 29 -13.85 -2.02 4.82
CA SER A 29 -15.06 -1.63 5.55
C SER A 29 -14.95 -0.21 6.07
N TYR A 30 -15.96 0.61 5.77
CA TYR A 30 -16.12 1.95 6.33
C TYR A 30 -17.50 2.09 6.95
N SER A 31 -17.55 2.20 8.29
CA SER A 31 -18.81 2.19 9.04
C SER A 31 -19.64 0.94 8.67
N HIS A 32 -20.84 1.11 8.13
CA HIS A 32 -21.74 0.01 7.74
C HIS A 32 -21.54 -0.43 6.28
N LEU A 33 -20.63 0.19 5.54
CA LEU A 33 -20.38 -0.09 4.13
C LEU A 33 -19.18 -1.02 3.98
N SER A 34 -19.36 -2.11 3.22
CA SER A 34 -18.28 -3.01 2.81
C SER A 34 -18.17 -2.98 1.30
N PHE A 35 -16.97 -2.74 0.78
CA PHE A 35 -16.71 -2.62 -0.66
C PHE A 35 -15.39 -3.31 -1.02
N PRO A 36 -15.23 -3.78 -2.28
CA PRO A 36 -13.97 -4.32 -2.74
C PRO A 36 -12.82 -3.34 -2.53
N ASP A 37 -11.78 -3.82 -1.88
CA ASP A 37 -10.63 -3.00 -1.53
C ASP A 37 -9.85 -2.58 -2.78
N CYS A 38 -9.47 -3.55 -3.61
CA CYS A 38 -8.90 -3.31 -4.93
C CYS A 38 -9.63 -4.16 -5.99
N VAL A 39 -9.69 -3.63 -7.20
CA VAL A 39 -10.30 -4.31 -8.37
C VAL A 39 -9.30 -4.51 -9.51
N THR A 40 -8.01 -4.28 -9.24
CA THR A 40 -6.94 -4.48 -10.20
C THR A 40 -6.49 -5.94 -10.17
N THR A 41 -6.41 -6.57 -11.35
CA THR A 41 -5.93 -7.95 -11.44
C THR A 41 -4.39 -8.00 -11.32
N PRO A 42 -3.80 -9.08 -10.78
CA PRO A 42 -2.35 -9.24 -10.69
C PRO A 42 -1.62 -9.00 -12.03
N GLY A 43 -2.09 -9.62 -13.11
CA GLY A 43 -1.51 -9.41 -14.45
C GLY A 43 -1.71 -7.99 -15.03
N LYS A 44 -2.69 -7.21 -14.54
CA LYS A 44 -2.78 -5.78 -14.88
C LYS A 44 -1.76 -4.97 -14.09
N SER A 45 -1.53 -5.28 -12.81
CA SER A 45 -0.50 -4.62 -12.00
C SER A 45 0.90 -4.78 -12.63
N VAL A 46 1.28 -6.00 -13.00
CA VAL A 46 2.56 -6.30 -13.68
C VAL A 46 2.71 -5.49 -14.97
N ARG A 47 1.70 -5.49 -15.85
CA ARG A 47 1.74 -4.74 -17.11
C ARG A 47 1.88 -3.23 -16.91
N ILE A 48 1.31 -2.67 -15.84
CA ILE A 48 1.48 -1.24 -15.54
C ILE A 48 2.89 -0.98 -15.02
N ALA A 49 3.38 -1.77 -14.08
CA ALA A 49 4.75 -1.65 -13.56
C ALA A 49 5.80 -1.69 -14.68
N GLN A 50 5.68 -2.64 -15.61
CA GLN A 50 6.54 -2.71 -16.80
C GLN A 50 6.46 -1.45 -17.68
N LYS A 51 5.25 -0.91 -17.89
CA LYS A 51 5.06 0.32 -18.69
C LYS A 51 5.66 1.55 -18.02
N LEU A 52 5.68 1.58 -16.69
CA LEU A 52 6.29 2.64 -15.90
C LEU A 52 7.81 2.50 -15.78
N GLY A 53 8.36 1.35 -16.19
CA GLY A 53 9.79 1.05 -16.05
C GLY A 53 10.20 0.82 -14.60
N LEU A 54 9.32 0.26 -13.77
CA LEU A 54 9.70 -0.21 -12.44
C LEU A 54 10.62 -1.43 -12.58
N ASP A 55 11.70 -1.46 -11.80
CA ASP A 55 12.61 -2.60 -11.70
C ASP A 55 12.07 -3.66 -10.73
N VAL A 56 11.32 -3.23 -9.70
CA VAL A 56 10.67 -4.12 -8.74
C VAL A 56 9.24 -3.68 -8.42
N LEU A 57 8.32 -4.63 -8.40
CA LEU A 57 6.94 -4.47 -7.95
C LEU A 57 6.68 -5.40 -6.76
N CYS A 58 6.47 -4.86 -5.57
CA CYS A 58 6.00 -5.61 -4.42
C CYS A 58 4.47 -5.60 -4.39
N ILE A 59 3.86 -6.79 -4.39
CA ILE A 59 2.42 -6.94 -4.17
C ILE A 59 2.23 -7.41 -2.73
N THR A 60 1.45 -6.65 -1.98
CA THR A 60 1.25 -6.76 -0.53
C THR A 60 -0.24 -6.75 -0.21
N ASP A 61 -0.99 -7.68 -0.81
CA ASP A 61 -2.43 -7.81 -0.52
C ASP A 61 -2.65 -8.07 0.99
N HIS A 62 -3.77 -7.57 1.53
CA HIS A 62 -4.10 -7.74 2.94
C HIS A 62 -4.26 -9.21 3.33
N ASP A 63 -3.50 -9.65 4.33
CA ASP A 63 -3.55 -11.00 4.94
C ASP A 63 -3.50 -12.17 3.93
N THR A 64 -2.87 -11.95 2.76
CA THR A 64 -2.64 -13.02 1.78
C THR A 64 -1.51 -12.73 0.78
N ILE A 65 -0.69 -13.75 0.48
CA ILE A 65 0.31 -13.69 -0.61
C ILE A 65 -0.23 -14.12 -1.99
N LYS A 66 -1.51 -14.48 -2.08
CA LYS A 66 -2.07 -15.13 -3.29
C LYS A 66 -2.02 -14.26 -4.53
N GLY A 67 -2.25 -12.95 -4.42
CA GLY A 67 -2.19 -12.04 -5.56
C GLY A 67 -0.75 -11.88 -6.07
N ALA A 68 0.23 -11.84 -5.18
CA ALA A 68 1.64 -11.82 -5.55
C ALA A 68 2.11 -13.12 -6.24
N ILE A 69 1.68 -14.29 -5.75
CA ILE A 69 1.93 -15.59 -6.40
C ILE A 69 1.34 -15.61 -7.82
N GLU A 70 0.11 -15.10 -7.98
CA GLU A 70 -0.54 -15.02 -9.30
C GLU A 70 0.20 -14.05 -10.23
N ALA A 71 0.64 -12.89 -9.72
CA ALA A 71 1.41 -11.91 -10.48
C ALA A 71 2.76 -12.46 -11.00
N ARG A 72 3.45 -13.30 -10.21
CA ARG A 72 4.70 -13.95 -10.64
C ARG A 72 4.55 -14.86 -11.85
N LYS A 73 3.34 -15.28 -12.23
CA LYS A 73 3.11 -16.01 -13.48
C LYS A 73 3.32 -15.13 -14.72
N TYR A 74 3.21 -13.80 -14.57
CA TYR A 74 3.38 -12.83 -15.64
C TYR A 74 4.83 -12.31 -15.71
N ASP A 75 5.47 -12.11 -14.56
CA ASP A 75 6.87 -11.70 -14.47
C ASP A 75 7.46 -12.07 -13.11
N LYS A 76 8.38 -13.03 -13.08
CA LYS A 76 9.03 -13.49 -11.84
C LYS A 76 10.16 -12.55 -11.38
N GLN A 77 10.80 -11.86 -12.30
CA GLN A 77 11.96 -10.99 -12.04
C GLN A 77 11.51 -9.61 -11.57
N LEU A 78 10.33 -9.16 -11.98
CA LEU A 78 9.73 -7.92 -11.49
C LEU A 78 9.05 -8.08 -10.11
N VAL A 79 8.34 -9.18 -9.88
CA VAL A 79 7.40 -9.30 -8.75
C VAL A 79 8.02 -9.91 -7.50
N VAL A 80 8.05 -9.14 -6.40
CA VAL A 80 8.34 -9.61 -5.05
C VAL A 80 7.05 -10.07 -4.37
N ILE A 81 7.09 -11.24 -3.73
CA ILE A 81 5.99 -11.74 -2.89
C ILE A 81 6.00 -11.00 -1.57
N GLY A 82 4.93 -10.29 -1.28
CA GLY A 82 4.71 -9.68 0.02
C GLY A 82 3.27 -9.82 0.50
N GLU A 83 3.04 -9.31 1.69
CA GLU A 83 1.76 -9.34 2.40
C GLU A 83 1.71 -8.11 3.32
N GLU A 84 0.58 -7.41 3.36
CA GLU A 84 0.30 -6.44 4.42
C GLU A 84 -0.51 -7.14 5.50
N ILE A 85 0.15 -7.43 6.62
CA ILE A 85 -0.37 -8.30 7.67
C ILE A 85 -1.02 -7.47 8.77
N SER A 86 -2.28 -7.76 9.05
CA SER A 86 -3.03 -7.18 10.16
C SER A 86 -2.53 -7.74 11.49
N SER A 87 -1.65 -7.02 12.21
CA SER A 87 -1.23 -7.38 13.57
C SER A 87 -2.10 -6.71 14.63
N GLU A 88 -2.01 -7.15 15.89
CA GLU A 88 -2.73 -6.51 17.01
C GLU A 88 -2.34 -5.04 17.23
N SER A 89 -1.14 -4.63 16.79
CA SER A 89 -0.65 -3.26 16.95
C SER A 89 -0.76 -2.40 15.67
N GLY A 90 -1.36 -2.92 14.60
CA GLY A 90 -1.44 -2.25 13.29
C GLY A 90 -0.85 -3.09 12.16
N GLU A 91 -0.83 -2.53 10.95
CA GLU A 91 -0.34 -3.25 9.77
C GLU A 91 1.20 -3.32 9.74
N ILE A 92 1.72 -4.46 9.28
CA ILE A 92 3.14 -4.71 9.05
C ILE A 92 3.28 -5.36 7.67
N ILE A 93 4.14 -4.81 6.82
CA ILE A 93 4.46 -5.44 5.54
C ILE A 93 5.59 -6.44 5.73
N GLY A 94 5.35 -7.67 5.27
CA GLY A 94 6.38 -8.67 5.03
C GLY A 94 6.68 -8.78 3.55
N LEU A 95 7.94 -8.60 3.13
CA LEU A 95 8.40 -8.86 1.77
C LEU A 95 9.28 -10.10 1.71
N PHE A 96 9.39 -10.68 0.50
CA PHE A 96 10.14 -11.90 0.19
C PHE A 96 9.62 -13.16 0.89
N LEU A 97 8.31 -13.20 1.16
CA LEU A 97 7.66 -14.31 1.86
C LEU A 97 7.57 -15.57 1.00
N GLN A 98 7.62 -16.74 1.64
CA GLN A 98 7.36 -18.04 1.02
C GLN A 98 5.99 -18.60 1.43
N GLU A 99 5.53 -18.26 2.63
CA GLU A 99 4.24 -18.63 3.18
C GLU A 99 3.58 -17.43 3.89
N ALA A 100 2.24 -17.41 3.87
CA ALA A 100 1.46 -16.31 4.46
C ALA A 100 1.62 -16.30 5.97
N VAL A 101 1.71 -15.10 6.56
CA VAL A 101 1.78 -14.94 8.01
C VAL A 101 0.37 -14.86 8.57
N LYS A 102 0.12 -15.54 9.70
CA LYS A 102 -1.21 -15.54 10.31
C LYS A 102 -1.59 -14.13 10.79
N PRO A 103 -2.78 -13.61 10.45
CA PRO A 103 -3.25 -12.32 10.96
C PRO A 103 -3.65 -12.40 12.44
N GLY A 104 -3.62 -11.25 13.09
CA GLY A 104 -4.00 -11.07 14.51
C GLY A 104 -2.95 -11.53 15.51
N LEU A 105 -1.70 -11.74 15.08
CA LEU A 105 -0.57 -11.96 16.00
C LEU A 105 -0.11 -10.62 16.60
N GLY A 106 0.65 -10.70 17.70
CA GLY A 106 1.36 -9.54 18.23
C GLY A 106 2.41 -9.03 17.23
N ALA A 107 2.68 -7.72 17.19
CA ALA A 107 3.58 -7.14 16.21
C ALA A 107 5.00 -7.73 16.21
N GLU A 108 5.55 -8.03 17.40
CA GLU A 108 6.87 -8.68 17.51
C GLU A 108 6.84 -10.11 16.96
N GLU A 109 5.79 -10.88 17.26
CA GLU A 109 5.60 -12.24 16.73
C GLU A 109 5.41 -12.22 15.20
N THR A 110 4.65 -11.25 14.66
CA THR A 110 4.54 -11.04 13.21
C THR A 110 5.90 -10.79 12.58
N ILE A 111 6.73 -9.92 13.18
CA ILE A 111 8.09 -9.63 12.69
C ILE A 111 8.96 -10.88 12.72
N GLU A 112 8.92 -11.64 13.82
CA GLU A 112 9.66 -12.91 13.96
C GLU A 112 9.26 -13.90 12.86
N LYS A 113 7.96 -14.09 12.60
CA LYS A 113 7.44 -14.98 11.54
C LYS A 113 7.88 -14.57 10.14
N ILE A 114 8.05 -13.27 9.89
CA ILE A 114 8.58 -12.76 8.62
C ILE A 114 10.08 -13.04 8.54
N HIS A 115 10.84 -12.78 9.62
CA HIS A 115 12.28 -13.00 9.66
C HIS A 115 12.68 -14.48 9.62
N GLU A 116 11.86 -15.39 10.17
CA GLU A 116 12.02 -16.85 10.04
C GLU A 116 12.07 -17.31 8.57
N GLN A 117 11.39 -16.56 7.68
CA GLN A 117 11.36 -16.79 6.23
C GLN A 117 12.48 -16.03 5.49
N ASP A 118 13.45 -15.48 6.22
CA ASP A 118 14.44 -14.53 5.69
C ASP A 118 13.75 -13.34 4.98
N GLY A 119 12.55 -12.96 5.42
CA GLY A 119 11.79 -11.84 4.89
C GLY A 119 12.33 -10.48 5.30
N ILE A 120 11.71 -9.42 4.77
CA ILE A 120 11.97 -8.02 5.14
C ILE A 120 10.73 -7.47 5.82
N THR A 121 10.90 -6.82 6.96
CA THR A 121 9.80 -6.19 7.72
C THR A 121 9.77 -4.69 7.52
N ILE A 122 8.60 -4.17 7.16
CA ILE A 122 8.38 -2.75 6.92
C ILE A 122 7.17 -2.31 7.73
N ALA A 123 7.27 -1.17 8.41
CA ALA A 123 6.08 -0.49 8.91
C ALA A 123 5.46 0.37 7.78
N PRO A 124 4.34 -0.06 7.18
CA PRO A 124 3.58 0.78 6.26
C PRO A 124 2.95 1.94 7.02
N HIS A 125 2.85 3.11 6.37
CA HIS A 125 2.15 4.31 6.83
C HIS A 125 2.03 4.44 8.38
N PRO A 126 3.15 4.44 9.14
CA PRO A 126 3.15 4.10 10.57
C PRO A 126 2.42 5.09 11.46
N PHE A 127 2.02 6.25 10.95
CA PHE A 127 1.23 7.25 11.65
C PHE A 127 -0.04 7.59 10.85
N SER A 128 -0.71 6.56 10.32
CA SER A 128 -1.99 6.73 9.62
C SER A 128 -3.12 7.01 10.60
N GLU A 129 -4.01 7.95 10.25
CA GLU A 129 -5.21 8.31 11.02
C GLU A 129 -6.48 7.59 10.54
N TYR A 130 -6.33 6.76 9.50
CA TYR A 130 -7.45 6.09 8.85
C TYR A 130 -7.15 4.66 8.40
N CYS A 131 -5.89 4.20 8.45
CA CYS A 131 -5.49 2.80 8.37
C CYS A 131 -4.93 2.32 9.73
N PRO A 132 -5.04 1.01 10.07
CA PRO A 132 -4.36 0.45 11.23
C PRO A 132 -2.85 0.61 11.12
N SER A 133 -2.23 1.36 12.04
CA SER A 133 -0.79 1.65 11.98
C SER A 133 -0.10 1.45 13.32
N VAL A 134 1.20 1.12 13.28
CA VAL A 134 1.99 0.82 14.49
C VAL A 134 2.22 2.03 15.40
N GLY A 135 2.09 3.25 14.90
CA GLY A 135 2.15 4.49 15.67
C GLY A 135 3.40 4.58 16.56
N GLN A 136 3.17 4.78 17.85
CA GLN A 136 4.25 4.90 18.85
C GLN A 136 5.04 3.61 19.06
N MET A 137 4.51 2.45 18.65
CA MET A 137 5.25 1.18 18.71
C MET A 137 6.42 1.15 17.74
N LEU A 138 6.46 2.02 16.72
CA LEU A 138 7.51 2.06 15.70
C LEU A 138 8.93 1.98 16.29
N ASN A 139 9.22 2.69 17.38
CA ASN A 139 10.56 2.73 17.98
C ASN A 139 10.90 1.51 18.86
N LYS A 140 9.92 0.66 19.16
CA LYS A 140 10.09 -0.56 19.95
C LYS A 140 10.24 -1.79 19.06
N LEU A 141 9.73 -1.73 17.84
CA LEU A 141 9.76 -2.83 16.89
C LEU A 141 11.09 -2.89 16.14
N ARG A 142 11.61 -4.11 15.94
CA ARG A 142 12.85 -4.38 15.20
C ARG A 142 12.56 -4.56 13.71
N LEU A 143 12.29 -3.43 13.04
CA LEU A 143 11.95 -3.38 11.62
C LEU A 143 13.20 -3.22 10.74
N ASP A 144 13.12 -3.67 9.49
CA ASP A 144 14.16 -3.42 8.50
C ASP A 144 13.97 -2.06 7.79
N GLY A 145 12.71 -1.66 7.60
CA GLY A 145 12.34 -0.44 6.90
C GLY A 145 11.10 0.25 7.45
N VAL A 146 10.95 1.52 7.08
CA VAL A 146 9.77 2.34 7.38
C VAL A 146 9.30 3.01 6.11
N GLU A 147 8.01 2.92 5.82
CA GLU A 147 7.39 3.68 4.76
C GLU A 147 7.27 5.15 5.20
N VAL A 148 8.26 5.95 4.82
CA VAL A 148 8.31 7.39 5.12
C VAL A 148 7.53 8.21 4.09
N PHE A 149 7.24 7.62 2.94
CA PHE A 149 6.41 8.22 1.91
C PHE A 149 5.39 7.22 1.38
N ASN A 150 4.14 7.38 1.82
CA ASN A 150 2.99 6.67 1.28
C ASN A 150 2.21 7.63 0.37
N ALA A 151 1.98 7.24 -0.89
CA ALA A 151 1.32 8.12 -1.85
C ALA A 151 -0.17 8.33 -1.58
N LEU A 152 -0.88 7.39 -0.93
CA LEU A 152 -2.29 7.59 -0.54
C LEU A 152 -2.45 8.62 0.58
N HIS A 153 -1.41 8.89 1.37
CA HIS A 153 -1.44 9.84 2.50
C HIS A 153 -1.32 11.32 2.08
N ARG A 154 -2.28 11.75 1.25
CA ARG A 154 -2.35 13.06 0.57
C ARG A 154 -2.25 14.31 1.44
N HIS A 155 -2.54 14.21 2.74
CA HIS A 155 -2.43 15.38 3.63
C HIS A 155 -0.99 15.68 4.06
N GLY A 156 -0.03 14.80 3.75
CA GLY A 156 1.41 14.98 4.00
C GLY A 156 1.83 14.84 5.47
N TYR A 157 0.95 15.14 6.44
CA TYR A 157 1.30 15.06 7.86
C TYR A 157 1.82 13.69 8.30
N SER A 158 1.22 12.59 7.83
CA SER A 158 1.67 11.24 8.21
C SER A 158 3.08 10.97 7.68
N ASN A 159 3.31 11.20 6.38
CA ASN A 159 4.63 11.08 5.76
C ASN A 159 5.70 11.95 6.46
N ALA A 160 5.35 13.19 6.83
CA ALA A 160 6.26 14.08 7.54
C ALA A 160 6.67 13.49 8.92
N ILE A 161 5.71 12.97 9.69
CA ILE A 161 5.98 12.34 11.00
C ILE A 161 6.78 11.06 10.81
N SER A 162 6.42 10.21 9.84
CA SER A 162 7.16 8.99 9.51
C SER A 162 8.62 9.31 9.15
N CYS A 163 8.86 10.34 8.35
CA CYS A 163 10.21 10.75 7.97
C CYS A 163 11.03 11.28 9.16
N GLU A 164 10.41 12.02 10.09
CA GLU A 164 11.07 12.52 11.31
C GLU A 164 11.36 11.39 12.30
N ARG A 165 10.41 10.46 12.47
CA ARG A 165 10.48 9.37 13.45
C ARG A 165 11.24 8.16 12.96
N CYS A 166 11.47 8.02 11.66
CA CYS A 166 12.29 6.95 11.10
C CYS A 166 13.76 7.13 11.51
N ASN A 167 14.15 6.45 12.59
CA ASN A 167 15.52 6.41 13.07
C ASN A 167 16.11 5.02 12.93
N GLY A 168 17.28 4.92 12.28
CA GLY A 168 18.02 3.67 12.16
C GLY A 168 17.44 2.62 11.21
N ASN A 169 16.30 2.85 10.56
CA ASN A 169 15.70 1.93 9.59
C ASN A 169 15.83 2.45 8.15
N ALA A 170 15.66 1.57 7.16
CA ALA A 170 15.63 1.99 5.75
C ALA A 170 14.43 2.91 5.49
N LYS A 171 14.66 4.00 4.74
CA LYS A 171 13.61 4.95 4.35
C LYS A 171 13.01 4.50 3.03
N LEU A 172 11.72 4.16 3.03
CA LEU A 172 11.04 3.56 1.89
C LEU A 172 9.86 4.42 1.44
N GLY A 173 9.56 4.34 0.14
CA GLY A 173 8.38 4.91 -0.47
C GLY A 173 7.54 3.86 -1.18
N GLY A 174 6.23 3.93 -1.02
CA GLY A 174 5.26 3.03 -1.61
C GLY A 174 4.04 3.78 -2.14
N SER A 175 3.41 3.24 -3.17
CA SER A 175 2.21 3.87 -3.74
C SER A 175 0.95 3.56 -2.97
N ASP A 176 0.92 2.44 -2.25
CA ASP A 176 -0.26 1.90 -1.57
C ASP A 176 -1.42 1.77 -2.57
N ALA A 177 -1.08 1.28 -3.78
CA ALA A 177 -1.97 1.36 -4.92
C ALA A 177 -3.13 0.37 -4.84
N HIS A 178 -4.32 0.90 -4.60
CA HIS A 178 -5.60 0.19 -4.69
C HIS A 178 -6.25 0.28 -6.09
N ALA A 179 -5.64 1.06 -6.99
CA ALA A 179 -6.05 1.17 -8.38
C ALA A 179 -4.83 1.12 -9.32
N SER A 180 -5.01 0.51 -10.49
CA SER A 180 -3.92 0.32 -11.45
C SER A 180 -3.19 1.61 -11.89
N TYR A 181 -3.82 2.79 -11.83
CA TYR A 181 -3.20 4.07 -12.21
C TYR A 181 -2.54 4.79 -11.01
N MET A 182 -2.62 4.21 -9.82
CA MET A 182 -1.91 4.69 -8.62
C MET A 182 -0.55 4.00 -8.47
N ILE A 183 -0.35 2.84 -9.10
CA ILE A 183 0.94 2.12 -9.10
C ILE A 183 2.05 3.07 -9.56
N GLY A 184 3.15 3.10 -8.82
CA GLY A 184 4.31 3.97 -9.06
C GLY A 184 4.11 5.43 -8.63
N ASN A 185 2.99 5.80 -8.01
CA ASN A 185 2.85 7.15 -7.44
C ASN A 185 3.84 7.37 -6.29
N GLY A 186 4.18 6.35 -5.51
CA GLY A 186 5.24 6.36 -4.52
C GLY A 186 6.19 5.21 -4.78
N TYR A 187 7.47 5.42 -4.57
CA TYR A 187 8.50 4.43 -4.89
C TYR A 187 9.77 4.61 -4.05
N THR A 188 10.55 3.54 -3.99
CA THR A 188 11.86 3.43 -3.37
C THR A 188 12.93 3.39 -4.45
N ILE A 189 13.99 4.16 -4.26
CA ILE A 189 15.20 4.17 -5.10
C ILE A 189 16.30 3.40 -4.38
N PHE A 190 17.00 2.54 -5.11
CA PHE A 190 18.09 1.72 -4.57
C PHE A 190 19.20 1.53 -5.61
N SER A 191 20.41 1.16 -5.18
CA SER A 191 21.48 0.78 -6.11
C SER A 191 21.24 -0.64 -6.64
N GLY A 192 21.22 -0.81 -7.96
CA GLY A 192 20.89 -2.08 -8.64
C GLY A 192 19.65 -1.98 -9.51
N ASP A 193 19.14 -3.12 -9.96
CA ASP A 193 17.91 -3.26 -10.75
C ASP A 193 17.17 -4.60 -10.48
N SER A 194 17.59 -5.35 -9.46
CA SER A 194 17.01 -6.65 -9.11
C SER A 194 16.30 -6.64 -7.75
N GLN A 195 15.47 -7.67 -7.52
CA GLN A 195 14.78 -7.87 -6.25
C GLN A 195 15.78 -8.10 -5.11
N GLU A 196 16.85 -8.85 -5.37
CA GLU A 196 17.91 -9.17 -4.41
C GLU A 196 18.71 -7.92 -4.02
N GLU A 197 18.96 -7.02 -4.97
CA GLU A 197 19.62 -5.75 -4.70
C GLU A 197 18.73 -4.80 -3.90
N LEU A 198 17.42 -4.73 -4.20
CA LEU A 198 16.46 -4.02 -3.35
C LEU A 198 16.51 -4.57 -1.92
N ARG A 199 16.46 -5.89 -1.76
CA ARG A 199 16.52 -6.56 -0.45
C ARG A 199 17.80 -6.20 0.31
N ALA A 200 18.94 -6.25 -0.38
CA ALA A 200 20.24 -5.89 0.19
C ALA A 200 20.30 -4.40 0.55
N ALA A 201 19.75 -3.52 -0.29
CA ALA A 201 19.70 -2.07 -0.03
C ALA A 201 18.85 -1.75 1.20
N ILE A 202 17.71 -2.42 1.39
CA ILE A 202 16.89 -2.28 2.60
C ILE A 202 17.68 -2.74 3.83
N LYS A 203 18.26 -3.95 3.82
CA LYS A 203 19.07 -4.46 4.94
C LYS A 203 20.26 -3.55 5.29
N LYS A 204 20.89 -2.94 4.28
CA LYS A 204 22.00 -1.98 4.44
C LYS A 204 21.53 -0.55 4.75
N ARG A 205 20.22 -0.29 4.70
CA ARG A 205 19.60 1.04 4.91
C ARG A 205 20.09 2.07 3.89
N GLN A 206 20.38 1.61 2.67
CA GLN A 206 20.90 2.40 1.55
C GLN A 206 19.81 2.61 0.50
N THR A 207 18.68 3.15 0.96
CA THR A 207 17.52 3.46 0.11
C THR A 207 17.20 4.95 0.15
N SER A 208 16.56 5.42 -0.91
CA SER A 208 15.89 6.72 -0.95
C SER A 208 14.46 6.51 -1.41
N TYR A 209 13.63 7.55 -1.35
CA TYR A 209 12.23 7.47 -1.74
C TYR A 209 11.86 8.66 -2.65
N GLY A 210 10.78 8.50 -3.39
CA GLY A 210 10.24 9.55 -4.25
C GLY A 210 8.80 9.27 -4.64
N GLY A 211 8.21 10.23 -5.35
CA GLY A 211 6.84 10.09 -5.85
C GLY A 211 6.04 11.37 -5.79
N ARG A 212 4.73 11.20 -5.99
CA ARG A 212 3.67 12.20 -5.85
C ARG A 212 2.53 11.60 -5.03
N GLU A 213 1.91 12.43 -4.20
CA GLU A 213 0.69 12.04 -3.50
C GLU A 213 -0.46 11.82 -4.49
N ALA A 214 -1.34 10.86 -4.18
CA ALA A 214 -2.56 10.62 -4.92
C ALA A 214 -3.43 11.88 -4.89
N SER A 215 -3.88 12.33 -6.06
CA SER A 215 -4.74 13.50 -6.15
C SER A 215 -6.16 13.18 -5.67
N LEU A 216 -6.94 14.20 -5.31
CA LEU A 216 -8.37 14.00 -5.03
C LEU A 216 -9.11 13.37 -6.24
N GLY A 217 -8.67 13.70 -7.45
CA GLY A 217 -9.19 13.09 -8.67
C GLY A 217 -8.88 11.60 -8.78
N ASP A 218 -7.73 11.15 -8.26
CA ASP A 218 -7.39 9.73 -8.20
C ASP A 218 -8.34 8.97 -7.26
N PHE A 219 -8.68 9.54 -6.10
CA PHE A 219 -9.66 8.97 -5.17
C PHE A 219 -11.08 8.90 -5.76
N ILE A 220 -11.52 9.95 -6.45
CA ILE A 220 -12.84 9.96 -7.13
C ILE A 220 -12.89 8.87 -8.21
N LYS A 221 -11.85 8.77 -9.05
CA LYS A 221 -11.75 7.72 -10.06
C LYS A 221 -11.71 6.33 -9.43
N TYR A 222 -11.11 6.19 -8.25
CA TYR A 222 -10.98 4.90 -7.57
C TYR A 222 -12.34 4.45 -7.06
N SER A 223 -13.04 5.30 -6.32
CA SER A 223 -14.36 4.97 -5.80
C SER A 223 -15.37 4.67 -6.92
N MET A 224 -15.36 5.45 -8.00
CA MET A 224 -16.18 5.18 -9.18
C MET A 224 -15.84 3.84 -9.83
N ARG A 225 -14.55 3.50 -9.92
CA ARG A 225 -14.11 2.25 -10.53
C ARG A 225 -14.46 1.04 -9.68
N VAL A 226 -14.35 1.14 -8.35
CA VAL A 226 -14.85 0.11 -7.43
C VAL A 226 -16.35 -0.10 -7.64
N ALA A 227 -17.15 0.97 -7.72
CA ALA A 227 -18.58 0.87 -7.98
C ALA A 227 -18.89 0.18 -9.33
N PHE A 228 -18.17 0.53 -10.40
CA PHE A 228 -18.38 -0.03 -11.73
C PHE A 228 -17.95 -1.49 -11.85
N GLU A 229 -16.76 -1.84 -11.35
CA GLU A 229 -16.27 -3.22 -11.38
C GLU A 229 -17.09 -4.12 -10.45
N SER A 230 -17.52 -3.63 -9.28
CA SER A 230 -18.48 -4.35 -8.43
C SER A 230 -19.77 -4.66 -9.19
N SER A 231 -20.27 -3.70 -9.98
CA SER A 231 -21.48 -3.88 -10.79
C SER A 231 -21.32 -4.98 -11.85
N LYS A 232 -20.15 -5.07 -12.50
CA LYS A 232 -19.87 -6.17 -13.46
C LYS A 232 -19.86 -7.53 -12.77
N ILE A 233 -19.26 -7.62 -11.58
CA ILE A 233 -19.21 -8.88 -10.82
C ILE A 233 -20.63 -9.29 -10.38
N LEU A 234 -21.47 -8.34 -9.95
CA LEU A 234 -22.88 -8.58 -9.60
C LEU A 234 -23.69 -9.15 -10.77
N LEU A 235 -23.42 -8.69 -11.99
CA LEU A 235 -24.06 -9.15 -13.23
C LEU A 235 -23.46 -10.44 -13.80
N ASN A 236 -22.46 -11.04 -13.13
CA ASN A 236 -21.66 -12.15 -13.63
C ASN A 236 -21.04 -11.91 -15.02
N PHE A 237 -20.73 -10.65 -15.34
CA PHE A 237 -20.16 -10.29 -16.63
C PHE A 237 -18.69 -10.77 -16.68
N ASN A 238 -18.31 -11.46 -17.75
CA ASN A 238 -16.95 -12.00 -18.00
C ASN A 238 -16.44 -13.10 -17.04
N ASN A 239 -17.28 -13.75 -16.23
CA ASN A 239 -16.87 -14.84 -15.33
C ASN A 239 -15.60 -14.50 -14.50
N VAL A 240 -15.55 -13.29 -13.95
CA VAL A 240 -14.40 -12.82 -13.17
C VAL A 240 -14.26 -13.68 -11.91
N LYS A 241 -13.37 -14.69 -11.98
CA LYS A 241 -13.00 -15.52 -10.83
C LYS A 241 -12.15 -14.69 -9.88
N CYS A 242 -12.71 -14.31 -8.75
CA CYS A 242 -12.01 -13.59 -7.71
C CYS A 242 -12.61 -13.91 -6.33
N PRO A 243 -11.89 -13.64 -5.23
CA PRO A 243 -12.41 -13.90 -3.88
C PRO A 243 -13.81 -13.29 -3.64
N MET A 244 -14.13 -12.17 -4.29
CA MET A 244 -15.42 -11.50 -4.18
C MET A 244 -16.61 -12.27 -4.79
N SER A 245 -16.38 -13.07 -5.83
CA SER A 245 -17.48 -13.71 -6.59
C SER A 245 -18.28 -14.69 -5.73
N ALA A 246 -17.63 -15.32 -4.74
CA ALA A 246 -18.28 -16.25 -3.81
C ALA A 246 -19.25 -15.57 -2.83
N ARG A 247 -18.97 -14.33 -2.41
CA ARG A 247 -19.90 -13.55 -1.55
C ARG A 247 -21.09 -13.05 -2.35
N ILE A 248 -20.83 -12.60 -3.58
CA ILE A 248 -21.85 -12.07 -4.49
C ILE A 248 -22.82 -13.14 -4.98
N SER A 249 -22.34 -14.36 -5.25
CA SER A 249 -23.21 -15.47 -5.69
C SER A 249 -24.29 -15.82 -4.67
N ARG A 250 -24.02 -15.62 -3.37
CA ARG A 250 -24.95 -15.90 -2.25
C ARG A 250 -25.99 -14.79 -2.02
N MET A 251 -25.90 -13.65 -2.71
CA MET A 251 -26.84 -12.54 -2.54
C MET A 251 -28.16 -12.76 -3.29
N SER A 252 -29.28 -12.35 -2.69
CA SER A 252 -30.58 -12.33 -3.36
C SER A 252 -30.59 -11.36 -4.56
N ASN A 253 -31.39 -11.66 -5.57
CA ASN A 253 -31.51 -10.82 -6.77
C ASN A 253 -31.99 -9.39 -6.45
N SER A 254 -32.86 -9.23 -5.45
CA SER A 254 -33.31 -7.92 -4.97
C SER A 254 -32.16 -7.07 -4.41
N ARG A 255 -31.27 -7.68 -3.63
CA ARG A 255 -30.06 -7.00 -3.12
C ARG A 255 -29.12 -6.66 -4.26
N LYS A 256 -28.87 -7.58 -5.20
CA LYS A 256 -28.03 -7.32 -6.38
C LYS A 256 -28.55 -6.10 -7.15
N MET A 257 -29.86 -6.02 -7.39
CA MET A 257 -30.48 -4.87 -8.07
C MET A 257 -30.32 -3.56 -7.29
N LEU A 258 -30.51 -3.59 -5.97
CA LEU A 258 -30.30 -2.41 -5.11
C LEU A 258 -28.86 -1.89 -5.20
N TYR A 259 -27.86 -2.78 -5.13
CA TYR A 259 -26.45 -2.38 -5.26
C TYR A 259 -26.11 -1.87 -6.65
N LEU A 260 -26.70 -2.43 -7.72
CA LEU A 260 -26.52 -1.93 -9.08
C LEU A 260 -27.07 -0.51 -9.25
N LEU A 261 -28.30 -0.26 -8.78
CA LEU A 261 -28.91 1.07 -8.82
C LEU A 261 -28.10 2.07 -7.97
N GLY A 262 -27.66 1.67 -6.78
CA GLY A 262 -26.79 2.48 -5.93
C GLY A 262 -25.44 2.80 -6.58
N GLY A 263 -24.81 1.82 -7.24
CA GLY A 263 -23.57 2.02 -7.97
C GLY A 263 -23.71 2.99 -9.15
N ILE A 264 -24.81 2.89 -9.90
CA ILE A 264 -25.15 3.83 -10.99
C ILE A 264 -25.36 5.23 -10.42
N ALA A 265 -26.20 5.38 -9.39
CA ALA A 265 -26.43 6.68 -8.76
C ALA A 265 -25.12 7.29 -8.25
N TYR A 266 -24.25 6.50 -7.61
CA TYR A 266 -22.96 6.99 -7.11
C TYR A 266 -22.00 7.43 -8.23
N ALA A 267 -21.96 6.68 -9.34
CA ALA A 267 -21.05 6.93 -10.45
C ALA A 267 -21.49 8.08 -11.37
N PHE A 268 -22.80 8.25 -11.58
CA PHE A 268 -23.35 9.19 -12.57
C PHE A 268 -23.98 10.45 -11.98
N THR A 269 -23.86 10.66 -10.67
CA THR A 269 -24.26 11.91 -10.01
C THR A 269 -23.05 12.57 -9.34
N PRO A 270 -23.17 13.83 -8.87
CA PRO A 270 -22.09 14.48 -8.11
C PRO A 270 -21.75 13.82 -6.76
N LEU A 271 -22.40 12.72 -6.38
CA LEU A 271 -22.19 12.03 -5.10
C LEU A 271 -20.74 11.59 -4.89
N SER A 272 -20.07 11.06 -5.91
CA SER A 272 -18.66 10.65 -5.81
C SER A 272 -17.74 11.82 -5.50
N VAL A 273 -17.97 12.97 -6.14
CA VAL A 273 -17.22 14.22 -5.91
C VAL A 273 -17.52 14.78 -4.51
N ALA A 274 -18.79 14.86 -4.13
CA ALA A 274 -19.20 15.36 -2.82
C ALA A 274 -18.62 14.49 -1.69
N ALA A 275 -18.71 13.17 -1.81
CA ALA A 275 -18.14 12.22 -0.85
C ALA A 275 -16.62 12.38 -0.72
N ALA A 276 -15.91 12.53 -1.85
CA ALA A 276 -14.46 12.73 -1.85
C ALA A 276 -14.07 14.06 -1.17
N LEU A 277 -14.79 15.16 -1.43
CA LEU A 277 -14.52 16.46 -0.80
C LEU A 277 -14.75 16.43 0.72
N ILE A 278 -15.83 15.80 1.17
CA ILE A 278 -16.15 15.65 2.59
C ILE A 278 -15.09 14.78 3.27
N GLY A 279 -14.79 13.60 2.72
CA GLY A 279 -13.79 12.68 3.24
C GLY A 279 -12.40 13.32 3.33
N ASP A 280 -11.98 14.02 2.28
CA ASP A 280 -10.71 14.74 2.25
C ASP A 280 -10.59 15.81 3.35
N ARG A 281 -11.67 16.59 3.55
CA ARG A 281 -11.70 17.59 4.62
C ARG A 281 -11.59 16.94 6.01
N MET A 282 -12.29 15.82 6.22
CA MET A 282 -12.22 15.08 7.48
C MET A 282 -10.82 14.53 7.74
N ILE A 283 -10.21 13.88 6.74
CA ILE A 283 -8.87 13.29 6.83
C ILE A 283 -7.83 14.36 7.11
N LYS A 284 -7.86 15.50 6.40
CA LYS A 284 -6.95 16.64 6.67
C LYS A 284 -7.09 17.20 8.08
N ASN A 285 -8.31 17.29 8.59
CA ASN A 285 -8.56 17.76 9.95
C ASN A 285 -7.99 16.79 11.00
N LYS A 286 -8.16 15.48 10.80
CA LYS A 286 -7.52 14.45 11.66
C LYS A 286 -6.00 14.54 11.60
N GLY A 287 -5.41 14.54 10.40
CA GLY A 287 -3.97 14.63 10.22
C GLY A 287 -3.37 15.89 10.86
N ARG A 288 -4.07 17.04 10.79
CA ARG A 288 -3.63 18.28 11.47
C ARG A 288 -3.67 18.16 12.99
N ARG A 289 -4.65 17.45 13.57
CA ARG A 289 -4.73 17.22 15.02
C ARG A 289 -3.59 16.32 15.48
N MET A 290 -3.40 15.17 14.82
CA MET A 290 -2.27 14.28 15.04
C MET A 290 -0.94 15.02 14.98
N TRP A 291 -0.71 15.83 13.94
CA TRP A 291 0.50 16.63 13.78
C TRP A 291 0.76 17.54 15.00
N ARG A 292 -0.28 18.20 15.52
CA ARG A 292 -0.15 19.06 16.71
C ARG A 292 0.20 18.26 17.95
N GLU A 293 -0.46 17.12 18.16
CA GLU A 293 -0.22 16.24 19.31
C GLU A 293 1.20 15.67 19.30
N GLN A 294 1.69 15.22 18.13
CA GLN A 294 3.06 14.72 17.98
C GLN A 294 4.12 15.81 18.25
N ASN A 295 3.88 17.04 17.78
CA ASN A 295 4.80 18.15 18.04
C ASN A 295 4.80 18.58 19.51
N LEU A 296 3.64 18.62 20.17
CA LEU A 296 3.54 18.90 21.61
C LEU A 296 4.32 17.88 22.44
N GLN A 297 4.19 16.59 22.11
CA GLN A 297 4.97 15.54 22.76
C GLN A 297 6.47 15.73 22.53
N SER A 298 6.89 16.08 21.30
CA SER A 298 8.31 16.32 21.00
C SER A 298 8.91 17.49 21.80
N HIS A 299 8.13 18.55 22.03
CA HIS A 299 8.55 19.71 22.82
C HIS A 299 8.68 19.37 24.31
N LEU A 300 7.69 18.68 24.89
CA LEU A 300 7.75 18.24 26.29
C LEU A 300 8.96 17.32 26.54
N PHE A 301 9.26 16.41 25.61
CA PHE A 301 10.45 15.54 25.72
C PHE A 301 11.78 16.30 25.61
N LYS A 302 11.82 17.44 24.89
CA LYS A 302 13.01 18.28 24.79
C LYS A 302 13.22 19.15 26.03
N GLU A 303 12.15 19.57 26.70
CA GLU A 303 12.24 20.36 27.95
C GLU A 303 12.61 19.53 29.18
N MET A 304 12.44 18.20 29.12
CA MET A 304 12.78 17.26 30.19
C MET A 304 14.21 16.68 30.11
N ARG A 305 15.00 17.05 29.10
CA ARG A 305 16.41 16.65 28.93
C ARG A 305 17.34 17.82 29.18
#